data_AF-A0A3D1ACV5-F1
#
_entry.id   AF-A0A3D1ACV5-F1
#
_cell.length_a   1.000
_cell.length_b   1.000
_cell.length_c   1.000
_cell.angle_alpha   90.00
_cell.angle_beta   90.00
_cell.angle_gamma   90.00
#
_symmetry.space_group_name_H-M   'P 1'
#
loop_
_entity.id
_entity.type
_entity.pdbx_description
1 polymer ?
#
loop_
_entity_poly.entity_id
_entity_poly.type
_entity_poly.pdbx_seq_one_letter_code
_entity_poly.pdbx_strand_id
1 'polypeptide(L)'
;MPDYTSHLLKNWDWWELYKEKIGERKLVEFMNKVYKLFVNMKPGSFFSIEKNVTEENRDLFIKMCCMFIDETYHSPPSMLGYYELNSDCTLLKHVAFPYKPLLNGNNRRSIQKDKQWS
;
A
#
# COMPACT_ATOMS: atom_id res chain seq x y z
N MET A 1 -19.15 -2.65 9.37
CA MET A 1 -17.87 -3.25 8.92
C MET A 1 -16.75 -2.41 9.49
N PRO A 2 -15.57 -2.99 9.79
CA PRO A 2 -14.42 -2.20 10.24
C PRO A 2 -14.07 -1.14 9.20
N ASP A 3 -13.82 0.09 9.66
CA ASP A 3 -13.36 1.22 8.87
C ASP A 3 -12.21 1.87 9.61
N TYR A 4 -11.03 1.82 9.00
CA TYR A 4 -9.77 2.29 9.56
C TYR A 4 -9.25 3.56 8.89
N THR A 5 -10.08 4.25 8.09
CA THR A 5 -9.70 5.50 7.41
C THR A 5 -9.29 6.63 8.37
N SER A 6 -9.75 6.59 9.62
CA SER A 6 -9.35 7.54 10.67
C SER A 6 -7.86 7.48 11.03
N HIS A 7 -7.20 6.35 10.73
CA HIS A 7 -5.77 6.09 10.97
C HIS A 7 -4.86 6.55 9.81
N LEU A 8 -5.42 7.00 8.70
CA LEU A 8 -4.66 7.50 7.56
C LEU A 8 -3.73 8.66 7.97
N LEU A 9 -2.61 8.77 7.27
CA LEU A 9 -1.63 9.82 7.49
C LEU A 9 -2.21 11.19 7.09
N LYS A 10 -2.46 12.05 8.08
CA LYS A 10 -3.01 13.40 7.88
C LYS A 10 -1.94 14.48 7.80
N ASN A 11 -0.84 14.26 8.50
CA ASN A 11 0.34 15.12 8.59
C ASN A 11 1.55 14.24 8.97
N TRP A 12 2.74 14.84 9.11
CA TRP A 12 3.95 14.12 9.52
C TRP A 12 4.20 14.12 11.04
N ASP A 13 3.40 14.88 11.80
CA ASP A 13 3.56 15.05 13.25
C ASP A 13 3.41 13.73 14.03
N TRP A 14 2.72 12.74 13.45
CA TRP A 14 2.55 11.43 14.08
C TRP A 14 3.89 10.76 14.41
N TRP A 15 4.94 11.00 13.61
CA TRP A 15 6.25 10.38 13.83
C TRP A 15 6.83 10.81 15.17
N GLU A 16 6.84 12.13 15.43
CA GLU A 16 7.33 12.69 16.68
C GLU A 16 6.46 12.26 17.86
N LEU A 17 5.12 12.25 17.71
CA LEU A 17 4.20 11.79 18.75
C LEU A 17 4.47 10.32 19.16
N TYR A 18 4.73 9.43 18.19
CA TYR A 18 5.06 8.05 18.47
C TYR A 18 6.49 7.90 19.01
N LYS A 19 7.44 8.67 18.50
CA LYS A 19 8.82 8.70 18.99
C LYS A 19 8.87 9.07 20.47
N GLU A 20 8.10 10.07 20.91
CA GLU A 20 7.97 10.44 22.32
C GLU A 20 7.31 9.33 23.15
N LYS A 21 6.24 8.72 22.63
CA LYS A 21 5.44 7.73 23.36
C LYS A 21 6.16 6.39 23.59
N ILE A 22 6.82 5.84 22.56
CA ILE A 22 7.41 4.48 22.61
C ILE A 22 8.93 4.47 22.48
N GLY A 23 9.53 5.61 22.13
CA GLY A 23 10.96 5.75 21.87
C GLY A 23 11.33 5.46 20.41
N GLU A 24 12.26 6.25 19.88
CA GLU A 24 12.75 6.19 18.50
C GLU A 24 13.20 4.80 18.07
N ARG A 25 13.96 4.10 18.93
CA ARG A 25 14.46 2.76 18.63
C ARG A 25 13.33 1.78 18.33
N LYS A 26 12.29 1.76 19.16
CA LYS A 26 11.14 0.86 18.98
C LYS A 26 10.33 1.24 17.74
N LEU A 27 10.19 2.54 17.47
CA LEU A 27 9.49 3.04 16.30
C LEU A 27 10.20 2.61 15.01
N VAL A 28 11.53 2.79 14.93
CA VAL A 28 12.34 2.36 13.78
C VAL A 28 12.35 0.85 13.62
N GLU A 29 12.43 0.08 14.71
CA GLU A 29 12.32 -1.37 14.69
C GLU A 29 10.96 -1.83 14.14
N PHE A 30 9.87 -1.14 14.51
CA PHE A 30 8.53 -1.43 13.98
C PHE A 30 8.45 -1.11 12.49
N MET A 31 8.91 0.08 12.08
CA MET A 31 8.98 0.49 10.67
C MET A 31 9.73 -0.54 9.83
N ASN A 32 10.92 -0.96 10.25
CA ASN A 32 11.74 -1.95 9.55
C ASN A 32 11.01 -3.29 9.37
N LYS A 33 10.25 -3.74 10.38
CA LYS A 33 9.44 -4.97 10.28
C LYS A 33 8.32 -4.84 9.25
N VAL A 34 7.61 -3.71 9.26
CA VAL A 34 6.51 -3.42 8.33
C VAL A 34 7.04 -3.31 6.89
N TYR A 35 8.13 -2.58 6.69
CA TYR A 35 8.75 -2.41 5.37
C TYR A 35 9.27 -3.74 4.83
N LYS A 36 9.93 -4.54 5.67
CA LYS A 36 10.38 -5.89 5.30
C LYS A 36 9.20 -6.78 4.91
N LEU A 37 8.07 -6.69 5.59
CA LEU A 37 6.86 -7.42 5.21
C LEU A 37 6.42 -7.03 3.78
N PHE A 38 6.33 -5.73 3.48
CA PHE A 38 5.85 -5.25 2.18
C PHE A 38 6.78 -5.62 1.03
N VAL A 39 8.08 -5.44 1.20
CA VAL A 39 9.09 -5.82 0.19
C VAL A 39 9.06 -7.32 -0.15
N ASN A 40 8.63 -8.16 0.80
CA ASN A 40 8.51 -9.60 0.59
C ASN A 40 7.11 -10.05 0.12
N MET A 41 6.14 -9.13 -0.02
CA MET A 41 4.84 -9.47 -0.59
C MET A 41 4.99 -9.84 -2.06
N LYS A 42 4.33 -10.92 -2.49
CA LYS A 42 4.30 -11.29 -3.91
C LYS A 42 3.43 -10.31 -4.69
N PRO A 43 3.79 -9.92 -5.91
CA PRO A 43 2.90 -9.16 -6.78
C PRO A 43 1.55 -9.88 -6.94
N GLY A 44 0.45 -9.14 -6.80
CA GLY A 44 -0.93 -9.64 -6.83
C GLY A 44 -1.45 -10.18 -5.49
N SER A 45 -0.61 -10.25 -4.45
CA SER A 45 -1.01 -10.70 -3.12
C SER A 45 -1.70 -9.62 -2.28
N PHE A 46 -2.40 -10.07 -1.24
CA PHE A 46 -3.07 -9.22 -0.27
C PHE A 46 -2.56 -9.51 1.14
N PHE A 47 -2.47 -8.47 1.97
CA PHE A 47 -2.22 -8.56 3.40
C PHE A 47 -3.45 -8.05 4.15
N SER A 48 -4.02 -8.88 5.03
CA SER A 48 -5.19 -8.50 5.82
C SER A 48 -4.75 -7.82 7.11
N ILE A 49 -4.99 -6.51 7.21
CA ILE A 49 -4.65 -5.71 8.39
C ILE A 49 -5.55 -6.13 9.56
N GLU A 50 -6.85 -6.26 9.31
CA GLU A 50 -7.82 -6.69 10.32
C GLU A 50 -7.43 -8.01 11.02
N LYS A 51 -6.94 -8.99 10.25
CA LYS A 51 -6.62 -10.33 10.78
C LYS A 51 -5.23 -10.44 11.40
N ASN A 52 -4.28 -9.63 10.94
CA ASN A 52 -2.86 -9.83 11.27
C ASN A 52 -2.27 -8.71 12.14
N VAL A 53 -2.98 -7.60 12.34
CA VAL A 53 -2.50 -6.45 13.12
C VAL A 53 -3.39 -6.26 14.33
N THR A 54 -2.76 -6.26 15.51
CA THR A 54 -3.46 -6.02 16.77
C THR A 54 -4.05 -4.61 16.80
N GLU A 55 -5.15 -4.42 17.52
CA GLU A 55 -5.81 -3.13 17.64
C GLU A 55 -4.87 -2.02 18.13
N GLU A 56 -4.00 -2.32 19.11
CA GLU A 56 -3.00 -1.40 19.64
C GLU A 56 -2.00 -0.90 18.58
N ASN A 57 -1.60 -1.76 17.64
CA ASN A 57 -0.60 -1.44 16.62
C ASN A 57 -1.22 -0.96 15.30
N ARG A 58 -2.55 -1.02 15.17
CA ARG A 58 -3.25 -0.77 13.91
C ARG A 58 -3.02 0.62 13.37
N ASP A 59 -3.12 1.62 14.24
CA ASP A 59 -2.89 3.03 13.88
C ASP A 59 -1.47 3.24 13.33
N LEU A 60 -0.47 2.74 14.05
CA LEU A 60 0.93 2.84 13.65
C LEU A 60 1.20 2.07 12.35
N PHE A 61 0.63 0.88 12.20
CA PHE A 61 0.79 0.06 11.00
C PHE A 61 0.22 0.77 9.76
N ILE A 62 -0.97 1.36 9.85
CA ILE A 62 -1.61 2.08 8.73
C ILE A 62 -0.82 3.33 8.36
N LYS A 63 -0.26 4.06 9.34
CA LYS A 63 0.66 5.18 9.07
C LYS A 63 1.91 4.73 8.33
N MET A 64 2.49 3.60 8.71
CA MET A 64 3.62 3.00 7.98
C MET A 64 3.23 2.54 6.57
N CYS A 65 2.02 2.01 6.37
CA CYS A 65 1.50 1.73 5.02
C CYS A 65 1.48 3.00 4.17
N CYS A 66 0.90 4.08 4.68
CA CYS A 66 0.79 5.35 3.97
C CYS A 66 2.18 5.91 3.60
N MET A 67 3.11 5.91 4.56
CA MET A 67 4.49 6.37 4.36
C MET A 67 5.21 5.54 3.30
N PHE A 68 5.15 4.21 3.39
CA PHE A 68 5.77 3.33 2.40
C PHE A 68 5.20 3.53 0.99
N ILE A 69 3.88 3.67 0.89
CA ILE A 69 3.20 3.95 -0.38
C ILE A 69 3.69 5.29 -0.95
N ASP A 70 3.72 6.35 -0.15
CA ASP A 70 4.17 7.68 -0.57
C ASP A 70 5.64 7.68 -1.04
N GLU A 71 6.54 7.02 -0.30
CA GLU A 71 7.96 6.90 -0.66
C GLU A 71 8.18 6.13 -1.96
N THR A 72 7.40 5.07 -2.19
CA THR A 72 7.48 4.26 -3.42
C THR A 72 6.91 4.96 -4.64
N TYR A 73 5.94 5.88 -4.47
CA TYR A 73 5.40 6.71 -5.55
C TYR A 73 6.38 7.78 -6.03
N HIS A 74 7.15 8.38 -5.12
CA HIS A 74 8.09 9.45 -5.43
C HIS A 74 9.48 8.94 -5.87
N SER A 75 9.74 7.64 -5.74
CA SER A 75 10.95 7.00 -6.25
C SER A 75 10.79 6.65 -7.74
N PRO A 76 11.84 6.76 -8.59
CA PRO A 76 11.79 6.30 -9.97
C PRO A 76 11.36 4.83 -10.02
N PRO A 77 10.66 4.38 -11.09
CA PRO A 77 9.85 3.15 -11.11
C PRO A 77 10.56 2.02 -10.38
N SER A 78 10.14 1.83 -9.14
CA SER A 78 10.87 1.00 -8.21
C SER A 78 10.67 -0.46 -8.63
N MET A 79 11.72 -1.27 -8.53
CA MET A 79 11.58 -2.72 -8.68
C MET A 79 10.59 -3.34 -7.67
N LEU A 80 10.10 -2.55 -6.69
CA LEU A 80 9.24 -2.98 -5.60
C LEU A 80 7.75 -2.99 -5.97
N GLY A 81 7.34 -2.41 -7.10
CA GLY A 81 5.94 -2.43 -7.54
C GLY A 81 5.07 -1.37 -6.87
N TYR A 82 3.74 -1.44 -7.10
CA TYR A 82 2.76 -0.51 -6.54
C TYR A 82 1.99 -1.15 -5.39
N TYR A 83 1.62 -0.34 -4.40
CA TYR A 83 0.87 -0.79 -3.23
C TYR A 83 -0.38 0.08 -3.04
N GLU A 84 -1.48 -0.55 -2.64
CA GLU A 84 -2.78 0.11 -2.48
C GLU A 84 -3.48 -0.38 -1.21
N LEU A 85 -3.98 0.56 -0.40
CA LEU A 85 -4.96 0.27 0.64
C LEU A 85 -6.36 0.30 0.04
N ASN A 86 -7.21 -0.65 0.41
CA ASN A 86 -8.63 -0.59 0.05
C ASN A 86 -9.34 0.55 0.80
N SER A 87 -10.59 0.84 0.40
CA SER A 87 -11.34 2.04 0.84
C SER A 87 -11.55 2.15 2.36
N ASP A 88 -11.56 1.03 3.08
CA ASP A 88 -11.74 0.97 4.53
C ASP A 88 -10.42 0.70 5.29
N CYS A 89 -9.29 0.66 4.59
CA CYS A 89 -7.95 0.38 5.12
C CYS A 89 -7.82 -0.96 5.87
N THR A 90 -8.62 -1.96 5.53
CA THR A 90 -8.55 -3.31 6.11
C THR A 90 -7.63 -4.26 5.34
N LEU A 91 -7.31 -3.95 4.09
CA LEU A 91 -6.47 -4.74 3.20
C LEU A 91 -5.41 -3.87 2.53
N LEU A 92 -4.19 -4.39 2.47
CA LEU A 92 -3.11 -3.87 1.62
C LEU A 92 -2.89 -4.82 0.45
N LYS A 93 -2.81 -4.29 -0.77
CA LYS A 93 -2.56 -5.05 -1.99
C LYS A 93 -1.20 -4.68 -2.56
N HIS A 94 -0.38 -5.67 -2.91
CA HIS A 94 0.76 -5.47 -3.81
C HIS A 94 0.23 -5.63 -5.24
N VAL A 95 0.16 -4.54 -6.01
CA VAL A 95 -0.39 -4.52 -7.36
C VAL A 95 0.64 -5.08 -8.35
N ALA A 96 0.25 -6.14 -9.08
CA ALA A 96 1.10 -6.77 -10.08
C ALA A 96 1.29 -5.90 -11.33
N PHE A 97 2.52 -5.86 -11.86
CA PHE A 97 2.82 -5.29 -13.17
C PHE A 97 2.36 -6.20 -14.33
N PRO A 98 1.98 -5.64 -15.50
CA PRO A 98 2.02 -4.22 -15.83
C PRO A 98 0.78 -3.47 -15.34
N TYR A 99 1.00 -2.33 -14.68
CA TYR A 99 -0.02 -1.32 -14.49
C TYR A 99 -0.55 -0.93 -15.87
N LYS A 100 -1.79 -1.31 -16.21
CA LYS A 100 -2.54 -0.65 -17.28
C LYS A 100 -3.20 0.57 -16.63
N PRO A 101 -2.79 1.80 -16.95
CA PRO A 101 -3.56 2.96 -16.55
C PRO A 101 -4.98 2.76 -17.09
N LEU A 102 -6.00 2.95 -16.27
CA LEU A 102 -7.33 3.21 -16.78
C LEU A 102 -7.24 4.54 -17.53
N LEU A 103 -6.96 4.48 -18.84
CA LEU A 103 -7.15 5.60 -19.75
C LEU A 103 -8.64 5.91 -19.76
N ASN A 104 -9.05 6.84 -18.89
CA ASN A 104 -10.32 7.51 -19.04
C ASN A 104 -10.23 8.43 -20.26
N GLY A 105 -11.16 8.25 -21.20
CA GLY A 105 -11.51 9.24 -22.20
C GLY A 105 -11.24 8.81 -23.65
N ASN A 106 -12.31 8.40 -24.32
CA ASN A 106 -12.53 8.60 -25.76
C ASN A 106 -11.48 8.03 -26.72
N ASN A 107 -11.59 6.74 -27.04
CA ASN A 107 -11.38 6.35 -28.44
C ASN A 107 -12.26 5.16 -28.83
N ARG A 108 -13.38 5.49 -29.49
CA ARG A 108 -14.04 4.59 -30.41
C ARG A 108 -13.03 4.19 -31.48
N ARG A 109 -12.61 2.93 -31.47
CA ARG A 109 -12.52 2.09 -32.67
C ARG A 109 -12.24 0.63 -32.28
N SER A 110 -13.34 -0.10 -32.16
CA SER A 110 -13.41 -1.49 -32.61
C SER A 110 -12.73 -1.65 -33.97
N ILE A 111 -11.87 -2.66 -34.11
CA ILE A 111 -11.93 -3.66 -35.19
C ILE A 111 -11.07 -4.84 -34.71
N GLN A 112 -11.77 -5.94 -34.42
CA GLN A 112 -11.21 -7.28 -34.40
C GLN A 112 -10.42 -7.52 -35.69
N LYS A 113 -9.23 -8.11 -35.57
CA LYS A 113 -8.70 -8.95 -36.65
C LYS A 113 -8.53 -10.35 -36.11
N ASP A 114 -9.52 -11.17 -36.47
CA ASP A 114 -9.48 -12.61 -36.42
C ASP A 114 -8.14 -13.12 -36.97
N LYS A 115 -7.43 -13.93 -36.18
CA LYS A 115 -6.48 -14.88 -36.75
C LYS A 115 -7.24 -16.17 -37.03
N GLN A 116 -7.66 -16.28 -38.29
CA GLN A 116 -8.05 -17.52 -38.93
C GLN A 116 -6.88 -18.51 -38.89
N TRP A 117 -7.22 -19.77 -38.67
CA TRP A 117 -6.34 -20.92 -38.84
C TRP A 117 -6.02 -21.12 -40.34
N SER A 118 -4.78 -21.52 -40.61
CA SER A 118 -4.38 -22.30 -41.79
C SER A 118 -3.20 -23.18 -41.37
#